data_AF-A0AAN8WSZ1-F1
#
_entry.id   AF-A0AAN8WSZ1-F1
#
_cell.length_a   1.000
_cell.length_b   1.000
_cell.length_c   1.000
_cell.angle_alpha   90.00
_cell.angle_beta   90.00
_cell.angle_gamma   90.00
#
_symmetry.space_group_name_H-M   'P 1'
#
loop_
_entity.id
_entity.type
_entity.pdbx_description
1 polymer ?
#
loop_
_entity_poly.entity_id
_entity_poly.type
_entity_poly.pdbx_seq_one_letter_code
_entity_poly.pdbx_strand_id
1 'polypeptide(L)'
;MPNPPHHLPAAIGGVTAKEWQLSISNELRNHLVHKFVQAIFPNPGPQAMLDKRMQYIFAYAREKERNIFEMADSVPEYYHLLSANIFRIQEKLEERRLERKNSPQDGVSGAAAPGPGPGPSPGQSPAQT
;
A
#
# COMPACT_ATOMS: atom_id res chain seq x y z
N MET A 1 24.06 43.60 45.93
CA MET A 1 23.80 42.50 44.96
C MET A 1 25.08 41.67 44.88
N PRO A 2 24.98 40.33 44.94
CA PRO A 2 24.72 39.54 43.73
C PRO A 2 23.60 38.51 43.85
N ASN A 3 23.01 38.21 42.71
CA ASN A 3 21.88 37.32 42.41
C ASN A 3 22.21 35.84 42.68
N PRO A 4 21.25 34.96 43.08
CA PRO A 4 21.50 33.53 43.22
C PRO A 4 21.66 32.83 41.84
N PRO A 5 22.41 31.71 41.78
CA PRO A 5 22.54 30.92 40.56
C PRO A 5 21.19 30.30 40.19
N HIS A 6 20.73 30.57 38.97
CA HIS A 6 19.55 29.95 38.39
C HIS A 6 19.79 28.45 38.17
N HIS A 7 19.05 27.65 38.93
CA HIS A 7 18.31 26.42 38.64
C HIS A 7 18.63 25.54 37.40
N LEU A 8 18.66 24.24 37.73
CA LEU A 8 18.07 23.05 37.05
C LEU A 8 18.92 22.19 36.08
N PRO A 9 18.59 20.87 36.00
CA PRO A 9 19.52 19.77 35.75
C PRO A 9 19.34 19.10 34.38
N ALA A 10 20.34 18.29 34.03
CA ALA A 10 20.29 17.07 33.21
C ALA A 10 19.34 17.01 31.98
N ALA A 11 19.95 16.95 30.79
CA ALA A 11 19.45 16.12 29.71
C ALA A 11 20.61 15.30 29.13
N ILE A 12 20.86 14.20 29.82
CA ILE A 12 21.36 12.92 29.29
C ILE A 12 20.75 12.60 27.92
N GLY A 13 21.57 12.02 27.04
CA GLY A 13 21.31 11.82 25.63
C GLY A 13 19.91 11.32 25.27
N GLY A 14 19.36 11.93 24.24
CA GLY A 14 18.17 11.48 23.54
C GLY A 14 18.16 12.21 22.22
N VAL A 15 18.08 11.46 21.12
CA VAL A 15 17.84 11.95 19.76
C VAL A 15 17.01 13.23 19.79
N THR A 16 17.66 14.37 19.56
CA THR A 16 16.97 15.68 19.53
C THR A 16 16.07 15.65 18.32
N ALA A 17 14.77 15.47 18.56
CA ALA A 17 13.78 15.57 17.50
C ALA A 17 13.99 16.91 16.79
N LYS A 18 14.25 16.87 15.48
CA LYS A 18 14.54 18.07 14.68
C LYS A 18 13.32 19.00 14.74
N GLU A 19 13.50 20.32 14.70
CA GLU A 19 12.39 21.28 14.83
C GLU A 19 11.25 21.02 13.82
N TRP A 20 11.62 20.56 12.62
CA TRP A 20 10.67 20.15 11.59
C TRP A 20 9.84 18.92 11.97
N GLN A 21 10.39 17.98 12.76
CA GLN A 21 9.70 16.76 13.22
C GLN A 21 8.57 17.09 14.18
N LEU A 22 8.69 18.19 14.95
CA LEU A 22 7.63 18.68 15.83
C LEU A 22 6.46 19.32 15.07
N SER A 23 6.73 19.82 13.86
CA SER A 23 5.71 20.40 12.97
C SER A 23 4.87 19.33 12.27
N ILE A 24 5.32 18.08 12.27
CA ILE A 24 4.62 16.94 11.65
C ILE A 24 3.79 16.21 12.71
N SER A 25 2.47 16.22 12.55
CA SER A 25 1.56 15.53 13.47
C SER A 25 1.57 14.01 13.26
N ASN A 26 1.29 13.25 14.32
CA ASN A 26 1.17 11.79 14.22
C ASN A 26 0.01 11.37 13.30
N GLU A 27 -1.05 12.18 13.21
CA GLU A 27 -2.17 11.95 12.28
C GLU A 27 -1.72 11.99 10.82
N LEU A 28 -0.90 12.98 10.45
CA LEU A 28 -0.33 13.09 9.12
C LEU A 28 0.55 11.88 8.79
N ARG A 29 1.41 11.47 9.73
CA ARG A 29 2.25 10.26 9.56
C ARG A 29 1.38 9.01 9.33
N ASN A 30 0.30 8.86 10.09
CA ASN A 30 -0.66 7.77 9.87
C ASN A 30 -1.33 7.87 8.50
N HIS A 31 -1.74 9.07 8.08
CA HIS A 31 -2.33 9.27 6.76
C HIS A 31 -1.38 8.84 5.62
N LEU A 32 -0.09 9.14 5.76
CA LEU A 32 0.94 8.74 4.81
C LEU A 32 1.13 7.22 4.78
N VAL A 33 1.16 6.56 5.94
CA VAL A 33 1.16 5.09 6.05
C VAL A 33 -0.06 4.48 5.33
N HIS A 34 -1.24 5.09 5.46
CA HIS A 34 -2.43 4.64 4.73
C HIS A 34 -2.30 4.82 3.21
N LYS A 35 -1.69 5.91 2.74
CA LYS A 35 -1.38 6.08 1.31
C LYS A 35 -0.41 5.03 0.79
N PHE A 36 0.55 4.58 1.59
CA PHE A 36 1.40 3.42 1.24
C PHE A 36 0.58 2.15 1.04
N VAL A 37 -0.34 1.86 1.96
CA VAL A 37 -1.19 0.66 1.87
C VAL A 37 -2.10 0.74 0.65
N GLN A 38 -2.71 1.88 0.37
CA GLN A 38 -3.55 2.11 -0.81
C GLN A 38 -2.78 1.99 -2.12
N ALA A 39 -1.54 2.47 -2.15
CA ALA A 39 -0.66 2.31 -3.32
C ALA A 39 -0.35 0.84 -3.62
N ILE A 40 -0.39 -0.03 -2.60
CA ILE A 40 -0.21 -1.47 -2.76
C ILE A 40 -1.53 -2.16 -3.13
N PHE A 41 -2.59 -1.82 -2.40
CA PHE A 41 -3.92 -2.37 -2.55
C PHE A 41 -4.92 -1.22 -2.71
N PRO A 42 -5.23 -0.80 -3.95
CA PRO A 42 -6.14 0.33 -4.18
C PRO A 42 -7.59 0.03 -3.81
N ASN A 43 -7.97 -1.26 -3.77
CA ASN A 43 -9.28 -1.70 -3.28
C ASN A 43 -9.12 -2.94 -2.39
N PRO A 44 -8.73 -2.77 -1.11
CA PRO A 44 -8.65 -3.88 -0.19
C PRO A 44 -10.08 -4.36 0.12
N GLY A 45 -10.44 -5.55 -0.38
CA GLY A 45 -11.72 -6.15 -0.04
C GLY A 45 -11.85 -6.44 1.47
N PRO A 46 -13.07 -6.64 2.00
CA PRO A 46 -13.29 -6.85 3.43
C PRO A 46 -12.53 -8.06 3.98
N GLN A 47 -12.36 -9.12 3.18
CA GLN A 47 -11.56 -10.29 3.53
C GLN A 47 -10.06 -9.99 3.61
N ALA A 48 -9.55 -9.10 2.76
CA ALA A 48 -8.15 -8.70 2.79
C ALA A 48 -7.82 -7.93 4.07
N MET A 49 -8.76 -7.14 4.61
CA MET A 49 -8.57 -6.41 5.87
C MET A 49 -8.48 -7.33 7.10
N LEU A 50 -9.07 -8.53 7.03
CA LEU A 50 -9.03 -9.53 8.10
C LEU A 50 -7.77 -10.39 8.05
N ASP A 51 -7.01 -10.33 6.95
CA ASP A 51 -5.82 -11.15 6.77
C ASP A 51 -4.62 -10.55 7.56
N LYS A 52 -3.85 -11.42 8.21
CA LYS A 52 -2.59 -11.04 8.90
C LYS A 52 -1.63 -10.31 7.97
N ARG A 53 -1.68 -10.58 6.66
CA ARG A 53 -0.91 -9.87 5.64
C ARG A 53 -1.21 -8.38 5.62
N MET A 54 -2.45 -7.96 5.83
CA MET A 54 -2.79 -6.54 5.90
C MET A 54 -2.10 -5.89 7.09
N GLN A 55 -2.12 -6.53 8.26
CA GLN A 55 -1.41 -6.03 9.45
C GLN A 55 0.11 -5.94 9.23
N TYR A 56 0.72 -6.93 8.58
CA TYR A 56 2.14 -6.89 8.21
C TYR A 56 2.46 -5.71 7.29
N ILE A 57 1.58 -5.41 6.33
CA ILE A 57 1.77 -4.28 5.42
C ILE A 57 1.68 -2.94 6.15
N PHE A 58 0.73 -2.78 7.09
CA PHE A 58 0.67 -1.59 7.94
C PHE A 58 1.94 -1.44 8.79
N ALA A 59 2.46 -2.53 9.35
CA ALA A 59 3.71 -2.52 10.12
C ALA A 59 4.90 -2.11 9.24
N TYR A 60 5.03 -2.71 8.06
CA TYR A 60 6.09 -2.38 7.11
C TYR A 60 6.00 -0.93 6.62
N ALA A 61 4.80 -0.44 6.28
CA ALA A 61 4.59 0.93 5.85
C ALA A 61 4.91 1.94 6.98
N ARG A 62 4.58 1.60 8.24
CA ARG A 62 4.94 2.41 9.41
C ARG A 62 6.46 2.46 9.61
N GLU A 63 7.15 1.32 9.50
CA GLU A 63 8.60 1.29 9.65
C GLU A 63 9.31 2.03 8.52
N LYS A 64 8.79 1.91 7.31
CA LYS A 64 9.30 2.63 6.14
C LYS A 64 9.10 4.14 6.26
N GLU A 65 7.94 4.59 6.71
CA GLU A 65 7.68 6.01 7.01
C GLU A 65 8.63 6.50 8.09
N ARG A 66 8.79 5.73 9.18
CA ARG A 66 9.70 6.07 10.28
C ARG A 66 11.14 6.22 9.81
N ASN A 67 11.60 5.31 8.96
CA ASN A 67 12.94 5.38 8.37
C ASN A 67 13.15 6.68 7.59
N ILE A 68 12.19 7.09 6.76
CA ILE A 68 12.25 8.37 6.03
C ILE A 68 12.16 9.56 7.00
N PHE A 69 11.34 9.46 8.04
CA PHE A 69 11.21 10.49 9.07
C PHE A 69 12.51 10.72 9.87
N GLU A 70 13.28 9.67 10.11
CA GLU A 70 14.57 9.76 10.79
C GLU A 70 15.68 10.23 9.84
N MET A 71 15.65 9.80 8.58
CA MET A 71 16.67 10.14 7.57
C MET A 71 16.53 11.55 7.00
N ALA A 72 15.30 12.09 6.92
CA ALA A 72 15.09 13.41 6.33
C ALA A 72 15.71 14.52 7.20
N ASP A 73 16.22 15.57 6.54
CA ASP A 73 16.73 16.77 7.19
C ASP A 73 15.73 17.92 7.18
N SER A 74 14.65 17.81 6.41
CA SER A 74 13.64 18.86 6.26
C SER A 74 12.26 18.33 5.87
N VAL A 75 11.20 19.09 6.21
CA VAL A 75 9.81 18.83 5.80
C VAL A 75 9.65 18.57 4.28
N PRO A 76 10.12 19.45 3.38
CA PRO A 76 9.98 19.23 1.94
C PRO A 76 10.68 17.95 1.45
N GLU A 77 11.84 17.63 2.01
CA GLU A 77 12.57 16.40 1.68
C GLU A 77 11.82 15.16 2.17
N TYR A 78 11.28 15.20 3.39
CA TYR A 78 10.44 14.15 3.96
C TYR A 78 9.25 13.84 3.03
N TYR A 79 8.50 14.86 2.60
CA TYR A 79 7.38 14.67 1.67
C TYR A 79 7.82 14.19 0.28
N HIS A 80 8.96 14.66 -0.22
CA HIS A 80 9.48 14.25 -1.51
C HIS A 80 9.87 12.76 -1.50
N LEU A 81 10.62 12.32 -0.49
CA LEU A 81 11.04 10.93 -0.31
C LEU A 81 9.84 9.99 -0.10
N LEU A 82 8.81 10.43 0.62
CA LEU A 82 7.57 9.69 0.79
C LEU A 82 6.83 9.53 -0.53
N SER A 83 6.64 10.62 -1.27
CA SER A 83 5.97 10.61 -2.57
C SER A 83 6.70 9.68 -3.54
N ALA A 84 8.02 9.82 -3.67
CA ALA A 84 8.85 8.96 -4.52
C ALA A 84 8.74 7.47 -4.12
N ASN A 85 8.71 7.17 -2.82
CA ASN A 85 8.54 5.79 -2.36
C ASN A 85 7.16 5.21 -2.65
N ILE A 86 6.11 6.02 -2.56
CA ILE A 86 4.74 5.63 -2.94
C ILE A 86 4.68 5.35 -4.45
N PHE A 87 5.24 6.25 -5.27
CA PHE A 87 5.28 6.07 -6.73
C PHE A 87 6.05 4.82 -7.15
N ARG A 88 7.23 4.58 -6.55
CA ARG A 88 8.04 3.39 -6.86
C ARG A 88 7.34 2.07 -6.52
N ILE A 89 6.50 2.07 -5.49
CA ILE A 89 5.68 0.90 -5.13
C ILE A 89 4.56 0.71 -6.15
N GLN A 90 3.87 1.79 -6.54
CA GLN A 90 2.82 1.71 -7.56
C GLN A 90 3.36 1.21 -8.89
N GLU A 91 4.49 1.76 -9.35
CA GLU A 91 5.13 1.37 -10.61
C GLU A 91 5.47 -0.13 -10.63
N LYS A 92 6.11 -0.64 -9.57
CA LYS A 92 6.41 -2.09 -9.45
C LYS A 92 5.17 -2.98 -9.42
N LEU A 93 4.04 -2.48 -8.93
CA LEU A 93 2.78 -3.24 -8.93
C LEU A 93 2.07 -3.17 -10.27
N GLU A 94 2.14 -2.03 -10.95
CA GLU A 94 1.59 -1.86 -12.28
C GLU A 94 2.35 -2.70 -13.30
N GLU A 95 3.68 -2.78 -13.19
CA GLU A 95 4.54 -3.69 -13.98
C GLU A 95 4.09 -5.14 -13.79
N ARG A 96 3.96 -5.61 -12.54
CA ARG A 96 3.43 -6.95 -12.21
C ARG A 96 2.02 -7.20 -12.73
N ARG A 97 1.18 -6.16 -12.84
CA ARG A 97 -0.17 -6.25 -13.39
C ARG A 97 -0.14 -6.33 -14.91
N LEU A 98 0.74 -5.59 -15.57
CA LEU A 98 0.97 -5.64 -17.01
C LEU A 98 1.55 -6.98 -17.45
N GLU A 99 2.48 -7.56 -16.69
CA GLU A 99 3.05 -8.88 -16.96
C GLU A 99 1.99 -9.99 -16.89
N ARG A 100 1.08 -9.95 -15.91
CA ARG A 100 -0.06 -10.89 -15.89
C ARG A 100 -1.07 -10.66 -17.02
N LYS A 101 -1.14 -9.44 -17.57
CA LYS A 101 -1.97 -9.13 -18.74
C LYS A 101 -1.30 -9.56 -20.06
N ASN A 102 0.03 -9.50 -20.12
CA ASN A 102 0.85 -9.77 -21.31
C ASN A 102 1.54 -11.15 -21.31
N SER A 103 1.27 -12.02 -20.34
CA SER A 103 1.65 -13.43 -20.40
C SER A 103 0.47 -14.24 -20.96
N PRO A 104 0.38 -14.45 -22.28
CA PRO A 104 -0.43 -15.52 -22.85
C PRO A 104 0.37 -16.81 -22.77
N GLN A 105 0.18 -17.59 -21.70
CA GLN A 105 0.30 -19.05 -21.81
C GLN A 105 -0.40 -19.78 -20.66
N ASP A 106 -1.48 -20.46 -21.06
CA ASP A 106 -1.91 -21.78 -20.65
C ASP A 106 -2.40 -22.06 -19.21
N GLY A 107 -3.73 -22.17 -19.10
CA GLY A 107 -4.32 -23.45 -18.68
C GLY A 107 -4.83 -23.58 -17.23
N VAL A 108 -6.14 -23.86 -17.12
CA VAL A 108 -6.82 -24.79 -16.18
C VAL A 108 -7.22 -24.34 -14.75
N SER A 109 -8.49 -23.89 -14.65
CA SER A 109 -9.57 -24.39 -13.76
C SER A 109 -9.93 -23.76 -12.40
N GLY A 110 -11.19 -23.29 -12.35
CA GLY A 110 -12.15 -23.50 -11.24
C GLY A 110 -13.01 -22.25 -10.97
N ALA A 111 -14.30 -22.11 -11.30
CA ALA A 111 -15.38 -23.01 -11.74
C ALA A 111 -16.34 -22.18 -12.64
N ALA A 112 -17.02 -22.69 -13.67
CA ALA A 112 -17.73 -23.95 -13.80
C ALA A 112 -17.86 -24.36 -15.29
N ALA A 113 -17.96 -25.66 -15.54
CA ALA A 113 -18.47 -26.26 -16.79
C ALA A 113 -19.43 -27.39 -16.38
N PRO A 114 -20.34 -27.92 -17.23
CA PRO A 114 -20.40 -27.78 -18.69
C PRO A 114 -21.81 -27.47 -19.27
N GLY A 115 -21.84 -27.06 -20.53
CA GLY A 115 -23.05 -27.13 -21.36
C GLY A 115 -22.66 -26.94 -22.83
N PRO A 116 -22.73 -27.99 -23.68
CA PRO A 116 -22.46 -27.85 -25.10
C PRO A 116 -23.60 -27.06 -25.75
N GLY A 117 -23.29 -26.32 -26.81
CA GLY A 117 -24.31 -25.61 -27.58
C GLY A 117 -25.40 -26.54 -28.11
N PRO A 118 -26.45 -25.95 -28.67
CA PRO A 118 -26.76 -26.30 -30.03
C PRO A 118 -26.89 -25.05 -30.90
N GLY A 119 -26.26 -25.10 -32.06
CA GLY A 119 -26.56 -24.20 -33.17
C GLY A 119 -28.01 -24.38 -33.66
N PRO A 120 -28.47 -23.48 -34.54
CA PRO A 120 -29.78 -23.58 -35.14
C PRO A 120 -29.77 -24.71 -36.19
N SER A 121 -30.78 -25.56 -36.22
CA SER A 121 -31.07 -26.41 -37.38
C SER A 121 -32.57 -26.58 -37.57
N PRO A 122 -33.08 -26.36 -38.80
CA PRO A 122 -34.50 -26.44 -39.13
C PRO A 122 -34.93 -27.91 -39.33
N GLY A 123 -35.87 -28.38 -38.51
CA GLY A 123 -36.42 -29.72 -38.62
C GLY A 123 -37.39 -29.83 -39.79
N GLN A 124 -36.99 -30.61 -40.80
CA GLN A 124 -37.83 -31.10 -41.89
C GLN A 124 -38.89 -32.11 -41.39
N SER A 125 -40.09 -32.04 -41.98
CA SER A 125 -41.09 -33.12 -42.03
C SER A 125 -40.52 -34.35 -42.77
N PRO A 126 -40.98 -35.59 -42.50
CA PRO A 126 -42.15 -36.10 -43.24
C PRO A 126 -43.07 -37.03 -42.42
N ALA A 127 -44.35 -37.03 -42.81
CA ALA A 127 -45.36 -37.99 -42.35
C ALA A 127 -45.41 -39.19 -43.31
N GLN A 128 -45.39 -40.41 -42.76
CA GLN A 128 -45.88 -41.63 -43.39
C GLN A 128 -46.54 -42.50 -42.33
N THR A 129 -47.87 -42.62 -42.38
CA THR A 129 -48.61 -43.88 -42.57
C THR A 129 -50.07 -43.57 -42.84
#